data_AF-A0A7C3GQF5-F1
#
_entry.id   AF-A0A7C3GQF5-F1
#
_cell.length_a   1.000
_cell.length_b   1.000
_cell.length_c   1.000
_cell.angle_alpha   90.00
_cell.angle_beta   90.00
_cell.angle_gamma   90.00
#
_symmetry.space_group_name_H-M   'P 1'
#
loop_
_entity.id
_entity.type
_entity.pdbx_description
1 polymer ?
#
loop_
_entity_poly.entity_id
_entity_poly.type
_entity_poly.pdbx_seq_one_letter_code
_entity_poly.pdbx_strand_id
1 'polypeptide(L)' 'MTEFALILVSTILVNNFVLVKFLGLCPFMGVSSKLETAMGMGLATTFVLTLSSATSGLVNTWLLVPL' A
#
# COMPACT_ATOMS: atom_id res chain seq x y z
N MET A 1 1.01 -28.86 3.40
CA MET A 1 -0.01 -27.96 3.99
C MET A 1 0.61 -26.72 4.63
N THR A 2 1.73 -26.84 5.35
CA THR A 2 2.46 -25.72 5.98
C THR A 2 3.19 -24.81 4.98
N GLU A 3 3.63 -25.32 3.83
CA GLU A 3 4.35 -24.53 2.81
C GLU A 3 3.47 -23.46 2.14
N PHE A 4 2.19 -23.76 1.88
CA PHE A 4 1.25 -22.76 1.36
C PHE A 4 1.00 -21.65 2.37
N ALA A 5 0.88 -21.96 3.66
CA ALA A 5 0.73 -20.95 4.71
C ALA A 5 1.97 -20.04 4.81
N LEU A 6 3.17 -20.60 4.61
CA LEU A 6 4.44 -19.86 4.63
C LEU A 6 4.61 -18.94 3.41
N ILE A 7 4.19 -19.38 2.22
CA ILE A 7 4.19 -18.55 1.00
C ILE A 7 3.13 -17.44 1.11
N LEU A 8 1.95 -17.76 1.66
CA LEU A 8 0.87 -16.80 1.89
C LEU A 8 1.31 -15.71 2.88
N VAL A 9 1.90 -16.10 4.01
CA VAL A 9 2.45 -15.17 5.00
C VAL A 9 3.60 -14.34 4.42
N SER A 10 4.56 -14.95 3.71
CA SER A 10 5.65 -14.21 3.06
C SER A 10 5.15 -13.19 2.03
N THR A 11 4.12 -13.52 1.25
CA THR A 11 3.54 -12.61 0.26
C THR A 11 2.80 -11.45 0.93
N ILE A 12 2.07 -11.72 2.02
CA ILE A 12 1.26 -10.73 2.73
C ILE A 12 2.11 -9.84 3.65
N LEU A 13 3.23 -10.32 4.20
CA LEU A 13 4.08 -9.53 5.12
C LEU A 13 5.34 -8.96 4.49
N VAL A 14 6.03 -9.70 3.62
CA VAL A 14 7.34 -9.30 3.08
C VAL A 14 7.21 -8.55 1.76
N ASN A 15 6.24 -8.92 0.92
CA ASN A 15 6.00 -8.25 -0.36
C ASN A 15 4.95 -7.13 -0.29
N ASN A 16 4.18 -7.04 0.80
CA ASN A 16 3.11 -6.06 0.90
C ASN A 16 3.67 -4.66 1.24
N PHE A 17 3.74 -3.83 0.20
CA PHE A 17 4.26 -2.47 0.22
C PHE A 17 3.63 -1.56 1.29
N VAL A 18 2.41 -1.88 1.74
CA VAL A 18 1.65 -1.09 2.73
C VAL A 18 2.27 -1.17 4.13
N LEU A 19 2.82 -2.32 4.54
CA LEU A 19 3.41 -2.48 5.88
C LEU A 19 4.88 -2.07 5.94
N VAL A 20 5.66 -2.30 4.86
CA VAL A 20 7.12 -2.15 4.88
C VAL A 20 7.61 -0.71 4.70
N LYS A 21 6.84 0.15 4.03
CA LYS A 21 7.35 1.48 3.64
C LYS A 21 6.99 2.63 4.58
N PHE A 22 6.29 2.38 5.69
CA PHE A 22 5.83 3.43 6.61
C PHE A 22 5.16 4.63 5.89
N LEU A 23 4.49 4.40 4.75
CA LEU A 23 3.79 5.46 4.03
C LEU A 23 2.60 5.90 4.88
N GLY A 24 2.71 7.07 5.50
CA GLY A 24 1.62 7.64 6.28
C GLY A 24 1.97 8.11 7.70
N LEU A 25 3.24 8.12 8.12
CA LEU A 25 3.61 8.68 9.43
C LEU A 25 3.15 10.14 9.62
N CYS A 26 3.29 10.99 8.59
CA CYS A 26 2.81 12.38 8.64
C CYS A 26 1.28 12.50 8.87
N PRO A 27 0.40 11.82 8.10
CA PRO A 27 -1.04 11.86 8.38
C PRO A 27 -1.40 11.14 9.70
N PHE A 28 -0.65 10.13 10.13
CA PHE A 28 -0.91 9.47 11.41
C PHE A 28 -0.77 10.42 12.60
N MET A 29 0.30 11.24 12.61
CA MET A 29 0.55 12.25 13.64
C MET A 29 -0.52 13.35 13.66
N GLY A 30 -1.03 13.76 12.49
CA GLY A 30 -2.05 14.82 12.39
C GLY A 30 -3.47 14.36 12.75
N VAL A 31 -3.75 13.05 12.66
CA VAL A 31 -5.12 12.52 12.71
C VAL A 31 -5.39 11.64 13.94
N SER A 32 -4.36 11.37 14.75
CA SER A 32 -4.47 10.56 15.99
C SER A 32 -5.50 11.05 17.01
N SER A 33 -5.94 12.30 16.94
CA SER A 33 -6.84 12.89 17.93
C SER A 33 -8.33 12.63 17.67
N LYS A 34 -8.73 12.23 16.45
CA LYS A 34 -10.14 11.97 16.10
C LYS A 34 -10.30 10.77 15.16
N LEU A 35 -11.03 9.76 15.63
CA LEU A 35 -11.38 8.56 14.84
C LEU A 35 -12.15 8.88 13.56
N GLU A 36 -13.06 9.84 13.60
CA GLU A 36 -13.85 10.26 12.44
C GLU A 36 -12.96 10.79 11.30
N THR A 37 -11.93 11.58 11.64
CA THR A 37 -10.96 12.09 10.68
C THR A 37 -10.00 10.99 10.20
N ALA A 38 -9.66 10.03 11.07
CA ALA A 38 -8.81 8.89 10.72
C ALA A 38 -9.46 7.99 9.67
N MET A 39 -10.76 7.76 9.79
CA MET A 39 -11.54 6.97 8.83
C MET A 39 -11.55 7.61 7.43
N GLY A 40 -11.78 8.93 7.37
CA GLY A 40 -11.75 9.67 6.09
C GLY A 40 -10.36 9.67 5.43
N MET A 41 -9.29 9.85 6.22
CA MET A 41 -7.92 9.82 5.73
C MET A 41 -7.49 8.42 5.24
N GLY A 42 -7.91 7.35 5.91
CA GLY A 42 -7.66 5.97 5.48
C GLY A 42 -8.33 5.64 4.14
N LEU A 43 -9.56 6.10 3.94
CA LEU A 43 -10.30 5.88 2.69
C LEU A 43 -9.66 6.64 1.52
N ALA A 44 -9.29 7.91 1.73
CA ALA A 44 -8.63 8.73 0.74
C ALA A 44 -7.27 8.15 0.31
N THR A 45 -6.44 7.75 1.28
CA THR A 45 -5.11 7.19 1.01
C THR A 45 -5.18 5.84 0.30
N THR A 46 -6.11 4.96 0.69
CA THR A 46 -6.33 3.67 0.02
C THR A 46 -6.70 3.86 -1.45
N PHE A 47 -7.59 4.81 -1.75
CA PHE A 47 -7.98 5.11 -3.12
C PHE A 47 -6.80 5.62 -3.96
N VAL A 48 -6.05 6.61 -3.44
CA VAL A 48 -4.89 7.18 -4.13
C VAL A 48 -3.78 6.14 -4.35
N LEU A 49 -3.46 5.32 -3.35
CA LEU A 49 -2.46 4.25 -3.45
C LEU A 49 -2.85 3.19 -4.48
N THR A 50 -4.14 2.83 -4.55
CA THR A 50 -4.65 1.88 -5.54
C THR A 50 -4.49 2.43 -6.95
N LEU A 51 -4.91 3.69 -7.18
CA LEU A 51 -4.79 4.34 -8.47
C LEU A 51 -3.32 4.52 -8.88
N SER A 52 -2.47 4.94 -7.95
CA SER A 52 -1.05 5.18 -8.19
C SER A 52 -0.27 3.90 -8.45
N SER A 53 -0.64 2.79 -7.80
CA SER A 53 -0.06 1.47 -8.09
C SER A 53 -0.49 0.97 -9.47
N ALA A 54 -1.76 1.16 -9.85
CA ALA A 54 -2.25 0.78 -11.17
C ALA A 54 -1.56 1.56 -12.29
N THR A 55 -1.43 2.88 -12.14
CA THR A 55 -0.73 3.72 -13.13
C THR A 55 0.77 3.46 -13.15
N SER A 56 1.43 3.23 -12.00
CA SER A 56 2.85 2.88 -11.97
C SER A 56 3.13 1.53 -12.62
N GLY A 57 2.24 0.54 -12.48
CA GLY A 57 2.32 -0.72 -13.21
C GLY A 57 2.15 -0.53 -14.72
N LEU A 58 1.29 0.42 -15.12
CA LEU A 58 1.12 0.82 -16.52
C LEU A 58 2.39 1.50 -17.07
N VAL A 59 2.97 2.42 -16.33
CA VAL A 59 4.18 3.10 -16.79
C VAL A 59 5.37 2.14 -16.82
N ASN A 60 5.47 1.21 -15.87
CA ASN A 60 6.56 0.24 -15.84
C ASN A 60 6.53 -0.71 -17.05
N THR A 61 5.38 -1.30 -17.36
CA THR A 61 5.22 -2.23 -18.48
C THR A 61 5.29 -1.54 -19.84
N TRP A 62 4.79 -0.31 -19.99
CA TRP A 62 4.77 0.34 -21.30
C TRP A 62 5.96 1.25 -21.58
N LEU A 63 6.72 1.66 -20.57
CA LEU A 63 7.81 2.63 -20.72
C LEU A 63 9.17 2.11 -20.24
N LEU A 64 9.22 1.24 -19.22
CA LEU A 64 10.48 0.71 -18.69
C LEU A 64 10.87 -0.67 -19.26
N VAL A 65 9.91 -1.50 -19.69
CA VAL A 65 10.20 -2.78 -20.37
C VAL A 65 10.62 -2.67 -21.85
N PRO A 66 10.23 -1.63 -22.63
CA PRO A 66 10.66 -1.48 -24.01
C PRO A 66 11.91 -0.59 -24.19
N LEU A 67 12.51 -0.08 -23.11
CA LEU A 67 13.80 0.63 -23.12
C LEU A 67 14.94 -0.33 -22.78
#